data_AF-A0AAW0UE67-F1
#
_entry.id   AF-A0AAW0UE67-F1
#
_cell.length_a   1.000
_cell.length_b   1.000
_cell.length_c   1.000
_cell.angle_alpha   90.00
_cell.angle_beta   90.00
_cell.angle_gamma   90.00
#
_symmetry.space_group_name_H-M   'P 1'
#
loop_
_entity.id
_entity.type
_entity.pdbx_description
1 polymer ?
#
loop_
_entity_poly.entity_id
_entity_poly.type
_entity_poly.pdbx_seq_one_letter_code
_entity_poly.pdbx_strand_id
1 'polypeptide(L)'
;MKLLVVITLVAISAAAAWPSYMSDEPDGVSTHQKQHDVNYAFYKIFEPLRDNRLAGKAASFNPVGDISMYKDGGVAVRHLMDELTHGRLLEKKHWAVATNKRHLEEAIMLFEVFMQCKDWNCVASNGAYFRERVNEEEFIYAAYHAIKHSPLTQHVVLPAMYEEGENFFYAYHQLLNRYEAERISNYLPPLQELKLDEPLKEGFTPQTTLQVRSTLPHPQ
;
A
#
# COMPACT_ATOMS: atom_id res chain seq x y z
N MET A 1 -19.36 47.20 -17.14
CA MET A 1 -19.42 45.72 -17.13
C MET A 1 -18.11 45.07 -17.59
N LYS A 2 -17.56 45.39 -18.78
CA LYS A 2 -16.33 44.74 -19.28
C LYS A 2 -15.07 44.95 -18.40
N LEU A 3 -14.92 46.12 -17.77
CA LEU A 3 -13.78 46.43 -16.89
C LEU A 3 -13.81 45.62 -15.57
N LEU A 4 -15.00 45.40 -15.01
CA LEU A 4 -15.18 44.60 -13.80
C LEU A 4 -14.85 43.12 -14.04
N VAL A 5 -15.22 42.58 -15.20
CA VAL A 5 -14.89 41.19 -15.59
C VAL A 5 -13.38 40.99 -15.74
N VAL A 6 -12.67 41.97 -16.28
CA VAL A 6 -11.21 41.91 -16.41
C VAL A 6 -10.54 41.97 -15.04
N ILE A 7 -10.99 42.84 -14.14
CA ILE A 7 -10.44 42.95 -12.78
C ILE A 7 -10.71 41.66 -11.98
N THR A 8 -11.89 41.04 -12.12
CA THR A 8 -12.16 39.76 -11.45
C THR A 8 -11.32 38.62 -12.02
N LEU A 9 -11.11 38.56 -13.34
CA LEU A 9 -10.24 37.54 -13.95
C LEU A 9 -8.76 37.72 -13.54
N VAL A 10 -8.29 38.95 -13.44
CA VAL A 10 -6.94 39.27 -12.96
C VAL A 10 -6.78 39.00 -11.47
N ALA A 11 -7.82 39.24 -10.66
CA ALA A 11 -7.80 38.90 -9.23
C ALA A 11 -7.81 37.38 -8.99
N ILE A 12 -8.54 36.62 -9.81
CA ILE A 12 -8.56 35.15 -9.75
C ILE A 12 -7.22 34.57 -10.22
N SER A 13 -6.61 35.11 -11.28
CA SER A 13 -5.28 34.66 -11.72
C SER A 13 -4.17 35.05 -10.75
N ALA A 14 -4.27 36.20 -10.09
CA ALA A 14 -3.35 36.60 -9.03
C ALA A 14 -3.50 35.73 -7.77
N ALA A 15 -4.72 35.35 -7.39
CA ALA A 15 -4.97 34.41 -6.29
C ALA A 15 -4.44 33.00 -6.60
N ALA A 16 -4.53 32.55 -7.86
CA ALA A 16 -3.94 31.31 -8.32
C ALA A 16 -2.40 31.34 -8.42
N ALA A 17 -1.80 32.54 -8.45
CA ALA A 17 -0.35 32.74 -8.51
C ALA A 17 0.28 33.04 -7.12
N TRP A 18 -0.49 32.98 -6.04
CA TRP A 18 0.06 33.09 -4.68
C TRP A 18 0.83 31.81 -4.33
N PRO A 19 2.09 31.92 -3.85
CA PRO A 19 2.95 30.77 -3.54
C PRO A 19 2.29 29.78 -2.58
N SER A 20 1.44 30.28 -1.67
CA SER A 20 0.77 29.50 -0.63
C SER A 20 -0.46 28.72 -1.11
N TYR A 21 -0.89 28.87 -2.37
CA TYR A 21 -2.02 28.10 -2.92
C TYR A 21 -1.57 26.77 -3.57
N MET A 22 -0.27 26.63 -3.86
CA MET A 22 0.31 25.41 -4.45
C MET A 22 1.32 24.79 -3.47
N SER A 23 0.78 23.90 -2.61
CA SER A 23 1.43 22.99 -1.64
C SER A 23 2.08 23.57 -0.38
N ASP A 24 1.32 23.63 0.72
CA ASP A 24 1.78 23.80 2.12
C ASP A 24 2.08 22.42 2.77
N GLU A 25 2.87 21.57 2.11
CA GLU A 25 3.29 20.30 2.73
C GLU A 25 4.47 20.56 3.69
N PRO A 26 4.46 20.02 4.93
CA PRO A 26 5.40 20.38 5.99
C PRO A 26 6.86 20.02 5.67
N ASP A 27 7.08 19.14 4.69
CA ASP A 27 8.39 18.67 4.23
C ASP A 27 8.85 19.31 2.90
N GLY A 28 8.09 20.26 2.37
CA GLY A 28 8.45 21.01 1.15
C GLY A 28 8.38 20.21 -0.16
N VAL A 29 7.86 18.98 -0.13
CA VAL A 29 7.63 18.17 -1.33
C VAL A 29 6.18 18.31 -1.78
N SER A 30 5.96 18.68 -3.04
CA SER A 30 4.61 18.86 -3.56
C SER A 30 3.80 17.56 -3.55
N THR A 31 2.52 17.65 -3.22
CA THR A 31 1.60 16.49 -3.18
C THR A 31 1.55 15.75 -4.52
N HIS A 32 1.64 16.46 -5.66
CA HIS A 32 1.75 15.84 -6.99
C HIS A 32 2.97 14.92 -7.10
N GLN A 33 4.13 15.34 -6.59
CA GLN A 33 5.33 14.51 -6.63
C GLN A 33 5.17 13.27 -5.74
N LYS A 34 4.58 13.42 -4.54
CA LYS A 34 4.29 12.29 -3.66
C LYS A 34 3.34 11.30 -4.33
N GLN A 35 2.27 11.80 -4.96
CA GLN A 35 1.32 10.99 -5.72
C GLN A 35 1.98 10.26 -6.90
N HIS A 36 2.82 10.96 -7.66
CA HIS A 36 3.56 10.36 -8.76
C HIS A 36 4.43 9.19 -8.28
N ASP A 37 5.19 9.41 -7.19
CA ASP A 37 6.08 8.39 -6.63
C ASP A 37 5.32 7.15 -6.17
N VAL A 38 4.20 7.35 -5.47
CA VAL A 38 3.33 6.25 -5.05
C VAL A 38 2.78 5.49 -6.25
N ASN A 39 2.24 6.18 -7.25
CA ASN A 39 1.71 5.53 -8.44
C ASN A 39 2.75 4.66 -9.15
N TYR A 40 3.98 5.17 -9.31
CA TYR A 40 5.05 4.41 -9.95
C TYR A 40 5.65 3.30 -9.08
N ALA A 41 5.61 3.45 -7.75
CA ALA A 41 5.98 2.37 -6.84
C ALA A 41 5.02 1.18 -6.97
N PHE A 42 3.71 1.41 -7.09
CA PHE A 42 2.70 0.34 -7.26
C PHE A 42 2.51 -0.11 -8.71
N TYR A 43 2.95 0.67 -9.70
CA TYR A 43 2.83 0.30 -11.10
C TYR A 43 3.67 -0.94 -11.43
N LYS A 44 3.02 -1.96 -12.02
CA LYS A 44 3.66 -3.21 -12.47
C LYS A 44 4.61 -3.79 -11.42
N ILE A 45 4.09 -4.01 -10.22
CA ILE A 45 4.85 -4.38 -9.02
C ILE A 45 5.72 -5.63 -9.16
N PHE A 46 5.28 -6.61 -9.96
CA PHE A 46 6.03 -7.84 -10.29
C PHE A 46 7.15 -7.64 -11.32
N GLU A 47 7.34 -6.41 -11.79
CA GLU A 47 8.39 -5.99 -12.72
C GLU A 47 9.31 -4.94 -12.06
N PRO A 48 10.57 -4.79 -12.53
CA PRO A 48 11.46 -3.75 -12.05
C PRO A 48 10.88 -2.33 -12.21
N LEU A 49 11.30 -1.42 -11.33
CA LEU A 49 10.93 0.00 -11.36
C LEU A 49 11.20 0.61 -12.74
N ARG A 50 10.16 1.23 -13.31
CA ARG A 50 10.24 1.88 -14.63
C ARG A 50 10.54 3.38 -14.55
N ASP A 51 10.23 4.00 -13.41
CA ASP A 51 10.55 5.41 -13.21
C ASP A 51 12.06 5.57 -12.96
N ASN A 52 12.73 6.34 -13.81
CA ASN A 52 14.19 6.51 -13.75
C ASN A 52 14.65 7.15 -12.43
N ARG A 53 13.82 8.01 -11.81
CA ARG A 53 14.18 8.71 -10.58
C ARG A 53 14.12 7.76 -9.39
N LEU A 54 13.06 6.97 -9.28
CA LEU A 54 12.94 5.91 -8.28
C LEU A 54 13.96 4.80 -8.51
N ALA A 55 14.17 4.35 -9.76
CA ALA A 55 15.20 3.37 -10.08
C ALA A 55 16.61 3.86 -9.70
N GLY A 56 16.92 5.14 -9.95
CA GLY A 56 18.18 5.76 -9.52
C GLY A 56 18.33 5.77 -7.99
N LYS A 57 17.26 6.06 -7.25
CA LYS A 57 17.23 5.93 -5.78
C LYS A 57 17.47 4.49 -5.35
N ALA A 58 16.76 3.52 -5.93
CA ALA A 58 16.87 2.11 -5.59
C ALA A 58 18.30 1.54 -5.79
N ALA A 59 19.03 2.08 -6.77
CA ALA A 59 20.40 1.68 -7.07
C ALA A 59 21.46 2.33 -6.17
N SER A 60 21.29 3.61 -5.82
CA SER A 60 22.32 4.41 -5.12
C SER A 60 22.08 4.59 -3.62
N PHE A 61 20.85 4.39 -3.15
CA PHE A 61 20.49 4.64 -1.76
C PHE A 61 21.08 3.57 -0.83
N ASN A 62 21.65 4.03 0.29
CA ASN A 62 22.06 3.17 1.40
C ASN A 62 21.16 3.47 2.62
N PRO A 63 20.22 2.57 2.98
CA PRO A 63 19.26 2.80 4.06
C PRO A 63 19.89 3.08 5.43
N VAL A 64 21.10 2.56 5.68
CA VAL A 64 21.85 2.76 6.93
C VAL A 64 22.94 3.83 6.82
N GLY A 65 23.09 4.46 5.65
CA GLY A 65 24.16 5.43 5.38
C GLY A 65 23.97 6.77 6.13
N ASP A 66 22.73 7.21 6.28
CA ASP A 66 22.37 8.35 7.10
C ASP A 66 21.18 7.97 8.00
N ILE A 67 21.46 7.76 9.28
CA ILE A 67 20.45 7.36 10.26
C ILE A 67 19.66 8.56 10.81
N SER A 68 20.08 9.79 10.51
CA SER A 68 19.44 11.01 11.02
C SER A 68 18.07 11.26 10.38
N MET A 69 17.80 10.66 9.22
CA MET A 69 16.50 10.71 8.54
C MET A 69 15.38 9.93 9.25
N TYR A 70 15.72 9.09 10.24
CA TYR A 70 14.78 8.32 11.04
C TYR A 70 14.59 8.90 12.45
N LYS A 71 13.36 8.81 12.98
CA LYS A 71 13.00 9.30 14.33
C LYS A 71 13.59 8.45 15.45
N ASP A 72 13.78 7.16 15.19
CA ASP A 72 14.33 6.16 16.12
C ASP A 72 15.87 6.04 16.09
N GLY A 73 16.56 6.92 15.35
CA GLY A 73 18.01 6.81 15.14
C GLY A 73 18.42 5.59 14.31
N GLY A 74 17.52 5.06 13.48
CA GLY A 74 17.76 4.00 12.51
C GLY A 74 17.72 2.58 13.09
N VAL A 75 17.02 2.35 14.20
CA VAL A 75 16.91 1.01 14.81
C VAL A 75 16.12 0.07 13.90
N ALA A 76 14.95 0.49 13.42
CA ALA A 76 14.10 -0.30 12.53
C ALA A 76 14.82 -0.64 11.22
N VAL A 77 15.47 0.34 10.58
CA VAL A 77 16.15 0.10 9.30
C VAL A 77 17.38 -0.79 9.45
N ARG A 78 18.11 -0.70 10.57
CA ARG A 78 19.22 -1.62 10.84
C ARG A 78 18.73 -3.05 11.01
N HIS A 79 17.61 -3.25 11.72
CA HIS A 79 17.01 -4.57 11.90
C HIS A 79 16.58 -5.19 10.56
N LEU A 80 15.85 -4.45 9.73
CA LEU A 80 15.44 -4.93 8.41
C LEU A 80 16.64 -5.20 7.48
N MET A 81 17.65 -4.33 7.50
CA MET A 81 18.86 -4.53 6.72
C MET A 81 19.67 -5.75 7.18
N ASP A 82 19.66 -6.08 8.47
CA ASP A 82 20.28 -7.31 8.98
C ASP A 82 19.60 -8.56 8.40
N GLU A 83 18.26 -8.63 8.45
CA GLU A 83 17.49 -9.73 7.86
C GLU A 83 17.72 -9.85 6.34
N LEU A 84 17.72 -8.72 5.63
CA LEU A 84 17.93 -8.67 4.19
C LEU A 84 19.35 -9.13 3.80
N THR A 85 20.39 -8.62 4.48
CA THR A 85 21.79 -8.94 4.14
C THR A 85 22.17 -10.38 4.46
N HIS A 86 21.54 -10.99 5.45
CA HIS A 86 21.69 -12.40 5.76
C HIS A 86 20.78 -13.32 4.93
N GLY A 87 19.96 -12.77 4.02
CA GLY A 87 19.08 -13.55 3.15
C GLY A 87 17.97 -14.30 3.89
N ARG A 88 17.46 -13.73 4.99
CA ARG A 88 16.38 -14.32 5.81
C ARG A 88 14.97 -13.86 5.41
N LEU A 89 14.87 -12.91 4.49
CA LEU A 89 13.60 -12.45 3.95
C LEU A 89 13.08 -13.39 2.85
N LEU A 90 11.77 -13.37 2.65
CA LEU A 90 11.08 -14.09 1.60
C LEU A 90 11.59 -13.66 0.23
N GLU A 91 11.78 -14.64 -0.65
CA GLU A 91 12.24 -14.37 -2.02
C GLU A 91 11.18 -13.61 -2.85
N LYS A 92 11.66 -12.83 -3.82
CA LYS A 92 10.78 -12.17 -4.79
C LYS A 92 10.10 -13.18 -5.69
N LYS A 93 8.93 -12.81 -6.21
CA LYS A 93 8.09 -13.67 -7.05
C LYS A 93 7.72 -14.96 -6.33
N HIS A 94 7.46 -14.86 -5.04
CA HIS A 94 6.83 -15.91 -4.22
C HIS A 94 5.49 -15.38 -3.69
N TRP A 95 4.53 -16.26 -3.42
CA TRP A 95 3.29 -15.85 -2.78
C TRP A 95 3.55 -15.47 -1.31
N ALA A 96 3.02 -14.33 -0.87
CA ALA A 96 2.98 -13.97 0.54
C ALA A 96 1.54 -13.76 0.99
N VAL A 97 1.29 -13.88 2.29
CA VAL A 97 -0.05 -13.76 2.87
C VAL A 97 0.07 -13.29 4.31
N ALA A 98 -0.73 -12.30 4.68
CA ALA A 98 -0.69 -11.70 6.02
C ALA A 98 -1.10 -12.67 7.16
N THR A 99 -1.73 -13.81 6.84
CA THR A 99 -2.06 -14.85 7.83
C THR A 99 -0.87 -15.73 8.20
N ASN A 100 0.21 -15.72 7.41
CA ASN A 100 1.47 -16.35 7.78
C ASN A 100 2.25 -15.39 8.68
N LYS A 101 2.60 -15.84 9.88
CA LYS A 101 3.28 -15.02 10.90
C LYS A 101 4.61 -14.45 10.40
N ARG A 102 5.39 -15.23 9.64
CA ARG A 102 6.69 -14.79 9.16
C ARG A 102 6.55 -13.72 8.07
N HIS A 103 5.67 -13.94 7.09
CA HIS A 103 5.40 -12.95 6.05
C HIS A 103 4.89 -11.63 6.64
N LEU A 104 4.03 -11.71 7.65
CA LEU A 104 3.52 -10.54 8.36
C LEU A 104 4.63 -9.81 9.13
N GLU A 105 5.51 -10.53 9.83
CA GLU A 105 6.65 -9.96 10.54
C GLU A 105 7.58 -9.21 9.57
N GLU A 106 7.90 -9.80 8.43
CA GLU A 106 8.73 -9.18 7.38
C GLU A 106 8.11 -7.89 6.84
N ALA A 107 6.82 -7.91 6.54
CA ALA A 107 6.10 -6.71 6.11
C ALA A 107 6.04 -5.63 7.21
N ILE A 108 5.88 -6.03 8.49
CA ILE A 108 5.89 -5.10 9.63
C ILE A 108 7.26 -4.43 9.78
N MET A 109 8.37 -5.17 9.62
CA MET A 109 9.72 -4.58 9.66
C MET A 109 9.87 -3.45 8.64
N LEU A 110 9.38 -3.65 7.41
CA LEU A 110 9.39 -2.62 6.37
C LEU A 110 8.44 -1.45 6.69
N PHE A 111 7.24 -1.74 7.21
CA PHE A 111 6.30 -0.71 7.66
C PHE A 111 6.91 0.18 8.75
N GLU A 112 7.60 -0.40 9.73
CA GLU A 112 8.28 0.34 10.79
C GLU A 112 9.31 1.30 10.22
N VAL A 113 10.13 0.87 9.25
CA VAL A 113 11.09 1.77 8.57
C VAL A 113 10.39 3.00 7.98
N PHE A 114 9.26 2.80 7.29
CA PHE A 114 8.51 3.92 6.72
C PHE A 114 7.93 4.86 7.79
N MET A 115 7.43 4.31 8.90
CA MET A 115 6.86 5.12 9.99
C MET A 115 7.93 5.95 10.73
N GLN A 116 9.18 5.47 10.75
CA GLN A 116 10.29 6.20 11.35
C GLN A 116 10.85 7.31 10.46
N CYS A 117 10.55 7.36 9.16
CA CYS A 117 11.00 8.44 8.29
C CYS A 117 10.49 9.82 8.74
N LYS A 118 11.38 10.83 8.71
CA LYS A 118 11.08 12.22 9.06
C LYS A 118 10.50 13.04 7.90
N ASP A 119 10.87 12.70 6.67
CA ASP A 119 10.47 13.43 5.46
C ASP A 119 10.11 12.47 4.31
N TRP A 120 9.49 13.02 3.26
CA TRP A 120 9.15 12.23 2.07
C TRP A 120 10.38 11.65 1.35
N ASN A 121 11.54 12.31 1.40
CA ASN A 121 12.72 11.83 0.71
C ASN A 121 13.22 10.50 1.32
N CYS A 122 13.15 10.36 2.65
CA CYS A 122 13.39 9.11 3.36
C CYS A 122 12.40 8.03 2.92
N VAL A 123 11.09 8.34 2.87
CA VAL A 123 10.05 7.38 2.47
C VAL A 123 10.25 6.93 1.02
N ALA A 124 10.44 7.86 0.09
CA ALA A 124 10.60 7.55 -1.33
C ALA A 124 11.89 6.77 -1.62
N SER A 125 12.99 7.05 -0.90
CA SER A 125 14.27 6.36 -1.10
C SER A 125 14.25 4.94 -0.52
N ASN A 126 13.72 4.77 0.70
CA ASN A 126 13.48 3.44 1.27
C ASN A 126 12.49 2.64 0.43
N GLY A 127 11.40 3.27 -0.01
CA GLY A 127 10.37 2.64 -0.83
C GLY A 127 10.95 2.13 -2.14
N ALA A 128 11.73 2.96 -2.84
CA ALA A 128 12.42 2.53 -4.05
C ALA A 128 13.42 1.39 -3.80
N TYR A 129 14.21 1.49 -2.73
CA TYR A 129 15.23 0.49 -2.39
C TYR A 129 14.65 -0.87 -2.06
N PHE A 130 13.63 -0.92 -1.19
CA PHE A 130 13.01 -2.15 -0.72
C PHE A 130 12.04 -2.74 -1.74
N ARG A 131 11.38 -1.95 -2.60
CA ARG A 131 10.57 -2.48 -3.72
C ARG A 131 11.36 -3.43 -4.61
N GLU A 132 12.64 -3.15 -4.82
CA GLU A 132 13.49 -3.98 -5.67
C GLU A 132 14.01 -5.24 -4.96
N ARG A 133 13.94 -5.31 -3.63
CA ARG A 133 14.66 -6.32 -2.81
C ARG A 133 13.79 -7.18 -1.91
N VAL A 134 12.62 -6.68 -1.50
CA VAL A 134 11.62 -7.39 -0.69
C VAL A 134 10.59 -8.03 -1.60
N ASN A 135 9.91 -9.07 -1.12
CA ASN A 135 8.78 -9.68 -1.80
C ASN A 135 7.71 -8.63 -2.15
N GLU A 136 7.11 -8.77 -3.33
CA GLU A 136 6.16 -7.80 -3.88
C GLU A 136 4.91 -7.62 -3.01
N GLU A 137 4.39 -8.72 -2.46
CA GLU A 137 3.18 -8.70 -1.63
C GLU A 137 3.45 -8.08 -0.25
N GLU A 138 4.60 -8.37 0.36
CA GLU A 138 5.03 -7.77 1.62
C GLU A 138 5.29 -6.27 1.45
N PHE A 139 5.91 -5.86 0.34
CA PHE A 139 6.08 -4.45 -0.01
C PHE A 139 4.74 -3.74 -0.18
N ILE A 140 3.78 -4.35 -0.89
CA ILE A 140 2.43 -3.79 -1.04
C ILE A 140 1.80 -3.58 0.32
N TYR A 141 1.79 -4.61 1.16
CA TYR A 141 1.20 -4.53 2.50
C TYR A 141 1.82 -3.39 3.32
N ALA A 142 3.16 -3.37 3.42
CA ALA A 142 3.88 -2.39 4.22
C ALA A 142 3.71 -0.96 3.70
N ALA A 143 3.86 -0.74 2.39
CA ALA A 143 3.75 0.57 1.76
C ALA A 143 2.32 1.12 1.84
N TYR A 144 1.31 0.26 1.64
CA TYR A 144 -0.09 0.67 1.70
C TYR A 144 -0.48 1.14 3.10
N HIS A 145 -0.12 0.36 4.14
CA HIS A 145 -0.35 0.75 5.53
C HIS A 145 0.45 2.00 5.91
N ALA A 146 1.71 2.12 5.46
CA ALA A 146 2.52 3.30 5.75
C ALA A 146 1.92 4.58 5.13
N ILE A 147 1.44 4.52 3.88
CA ILE A 147 0.79 5.68 3.23
C ILE A 147 -0.52 6.04 3.93
N LYS A 148 -1.28 5.04 4.43
CA LYS A 148 -2.52 5.27 5.17
C LYS A 148 -2.27 5.92 6.55
N HIS A 149 -1.23 5.49 7.26
CA HIS A 149 -0.99 5.89 8.66
C HIS A 149 0.02 7.04 8.83
N SER A 150 0.86 7.31 7.84
CA SER A 150 1.89 8.35 7.95
C SER A 150 1.30 9.75 7.81
N PRO A 151 1.72 10.71 8.66
CA PRO A 151 1.34 12.12 8.49
C PRO A 151 1.94 12.74 7.21
N LEU A 152 2.96 12.12 6.61
CA LEU A 152 3.63 12.63 5.40
C LEU A 152 2.80 12.45 4.11
N THR A 153 1.73 11.64 4.18
CA THR A 153 0.96 11.17 3.02
C THR A 153 -0.54 11.45 3.14
N GLN A 154 -0.96 12.36 4.01
CA GLN A 154 -2.39 12.66 4.25
C GLN A 154 -3.18 13.03 2.98
N HIS A 155 -2.51 13.64 2.00
CA HIS A 155 -3.13 14.09 0.74
C HIS A 155 -2.78 13.18 -0.46
N VAL A 156 -2.14 12.04 -0.20
CA VAL A 156 -1.84 11.06 -1.24
C VAL A 156 -2.98 10.06 -1.35
N VAL A 157 -3.50 9.90 -2.55
CA VAL A 157 -4.56 8.94 -2.85
C VAL A 157 -3.91 7.61 -3.20
N LEU A 158 -4.25 6.57 -2.44
CA LEU A 158 -3.80 5.22 -2.73
C LEU A 158 -4.50 4.68 -4.00
N PRO A 159 -3.78 3.93 -4.87
CA PRO A 159 -4.43 3.14 -5.90
C PRO A 159 -5.45 2.19 -5.27
N ALA A 160 -6.66 2.13 -5.82
CA ALA A 160 -7.72 1.31 -5.23
C ALA A 160 -7.30 -0.18 -5.17
N MET A 161 -7.21 -0.73 -3.96
CA MET A 161 -7.07 -2.18 -3.72
C MET A 161 -8.41 -2.88 -3.43
N TYR A 162 -9.53 -2.14 -3.61
CA TYR A 162 -10.93 -2.44 -3.22
C TYR A 162 -11.19 -2.57 -1.70
N GLU A 163 -10.63 -1.57 -0.99
CA GLU A 163 -11.24 -0.73 0.06
C GLU A 163 -11.59 -1.35 1.44
N GLU A 164 -10.70 -1.11 2.41
CA GLU A 164 -10.56 -1.82 3.70
C GLU A 164 -11.37 -1.23 4.88
N GLY A 165 -12.13 -2.12 5.55
CA GLY A 165 -11.78 -2.61 6.90
C GLY A 165 -12.47 -2.00 8.12
N GLU A 166 -12.77 -0.71 8.17
CA GLU A 166 -13.08 -0.07 9.46
C GLU A 166 -14.51 -0.24 9.97
N ASN A 167 -15.35 -0.90 9.19
CA ASN A 167 -16.64 -1.37 9.63
C ASN A 167 -16.71 -2.91 9.64
N PHE A 168 -15.62 -3.65 9.93
CA PHE A 168 -15.60 -5.12 9.76
C PHE A 168 -16.90 -5.84 10.15
N PHE A 169 -17.46 -5.59 11.35
CA PHE A 169 -18.74 -6.20 11.74
C PHE A 169 -19.93 -5.68 10.93
N TYR A 170 -20.05 -4.37 10.73
CA TYR A 170 -21.15 -3.77 9.96
C TYR A 170 -21.06 -4.08 8.46
N ALA A 171 -19.89 -3.93 7.85
CA ALA A 171 -19.58 -4.31 6.49
C ALA A 171 -19.83 -5.80 6.24
N TYR A 172 -19.41 -6.68 7.15
CA TYR A 172 -19.70 -8.11 7.04
C TYR A 172 -21.21 -8.38 7.16
N HIS A 173 -21.89 -7.75 8.12
CA HIS A 173 -23.35 -7.86 8.25
C HIS A 173 -24.08 -7.37 6.99
N GLN A 174 -23.69 -6.23 6.43
CA GLN A 174 -24.26 -5.72 5.18
C GLN A 174 -23.95 -6.61 3.97
N LEU A 175 -22.74 -7.17 3.89
CA LEU A 175 -22.35 -8.13 2.86
C LEU A 175 -23.18 -9.41 2.94
N LEU A 176 -23.36 -9.97 4.15
CA LEU A 176 -24.20 -11.13 4.39
C LEU A 176 -25.65 -10.87 3.98
N ASN A 177 -26.23 -9.75 4.40
CA ASN A 177 -27.60 -9.38 4.02
C ASN A 177 -27.76 -9.24 2.51
N ARG A 178 -26.75 -8.65 1.83
CA ARG A 178 -26.74 -8.51 0.38
C ARG A 178 -26.65 -9.86 -0.33
N TYR A 179 -25.82 -10.76 0.18
CA TYR A 179 -25.66 -12.13 -0.33
C TYR A 179 -26.95 -12.95 -0.16
N GLU A 180 -27.60 -12.85 1.00
CA GLU A 180 -28.90 -13.51 1.24
C GLU A 180 -30.01 -13.01 0.31
N ALA A 181 -30.05 -11.70 0.03
CA ALA A 181 -30.99 -11.15 -0.94
C ALA A 181 -30.81 -11.75 -2.35
N GLU A 182 -29.56 -11.99 -2.79
CA GLU A 182 -29.30 -12.70 -4.05
C GLU A 182 -29.77 -14.16 -4.01
N ARG A 183 -29.55 -14.86 -2.89
CA ARG A 183 -29.98 -16.25 -2.73
C ARG A 183 -31.49 -16.41 -2.84
N ILE A 184 -32.24 -15.58 -2.10
CA ILE A 184 -33.71 -15.57 -2.13
C ILE A 184 -34.23 -15.27 -3.54
N SER A 185 -33.60 -14.31 -4.23
CA SER A 185 -33.97 -13.95 -5.62
C SER A 185 -33.75 -15.10 -6.61
N ASN A 186 -32.85 -16.05 -6.28
CA ASN A 186 -32.53 -17.23 -7.07
C ASN A 186 -33.10 -18.53 -6.50
N TYR A 187 -34.10 -18.45 -5.61
CA TYR A 187 -34.76 -19.61 -4.98
C TYR A 187 -33.81 -20.56 -4.25
N LEU A 188 -32.69 -20.05 -3.75
CA LEU A 188 -31.75 -20.81 -2.92
C LEU A 188 -32.21 -20.79 -1.45
N PRO A 189 -31.93 -21.85 -0.68
CA PRO A 189 -32.27 -21.88 0.75
C PRO A 189 -31.48 -20.82 1.53
N PRO A 190 -31.94 -20.41 2.72
CA PRO A 190 -31.18 -19.53 3.61
C PRO A 190 -29.77 -20.08 3.91
N LEU A 191 -28.83 -19.20 4.24
CA LEU A 191 -27.49 -19.59 4.64
C LEU A 191 -27.56 -20.50 5.88
N GLN A 192 -26.87 -21.63 5.81
CA GLN A 192 -26.71 -22.54 6.94
C GLN A 192 -25.54 -22.09 7.81
N GLU A 193 -25.67 -22.28 9.12
CA GLU A 193 -24.56 -22.04 10.05
C GLU A 193 -23.42 -23.04 9.82
N LEU A 194 -22.18 -22.55 9.88
CA LEU A 194 -21.00 -23.40 9.82
C LEU A 194 -20.86 -24.17 11.13
N LYS A 195 -20.98 -25.50 11.06
CA LYS A 195 -20.71 -26.41 12.19
C LYS A 195 -19.33 -27.03 12.02
N LEU A 196 -18.45 -26.81 12.98
CA LEU A 196 -17.05 -27.28 12.91
C LEU A 196 -16.91 -28.81 13.06
N ASP A 197 -17.89 -29.47 13.68
CA ASP A 197 -17.86 -30.92 13.95
C ASP A 197 -18.52 -31.75 12.83
N GLU A 198 -19.17 -31.10 11.87
CA GLU A 198 -19.82 -31.75 10.73
C GLU A 198 -19.02 -31.48 9.44
N PRO A 199 -19.00 -32.42 8.48
CA PRO A 199 -18.36 -32.18 7.19
C PRO A 199 -19.05 -31.03 6.43
N LEU A 200 -18.24 -30.20 5.75
CA LEU A 200 -18.72 -29.14 4.87
C LEU A 200 -19.54 -29.75 3.72
N LYS A 201 -20.80 -29.34 3.59
CA LYS A 201 -21.70 -29.84 2.54
C LYS A 201 -21.44 -29.16 1.20
N GLU A 202 -21.20 -27.85 1.21
CA GLU A 202 -20.88 -27.07 0.02
C GLU A 202 -19.36 -26.87 -0.13
N GLY A 203 -18.76 -27.49 -1.16
CA GLY A 203 -17.38 -27.22 -1.56
C GLY A 203 -17.26 -26.02 -2.53
N PHE A 204 -16.06 -25.46 -2.65
CA PHE A 204 -15.75 -24.40 -3.62
C PHE A 204 -14.51 -24.77 -4.43
N THR A 205 -14.63 -24.75 -5.76
CA THR A 205 -13.49 -24.96 -6.68
C THR A 205 -13.10 -23.61 -7.27
N PRO A 206 -12.09 -22.92 -6.71
CA PRO A 206 -11.62 -21.66 -7.28
C PRO A 206 -11.04 -21.91 -8.68
N GLN A 207 -11.66 -21.32 -9.70
CA GLN A 207 -11.17 -21.34 -11.08
C GLN A 207 -10.11 -20.22 -11.30
N THR A 208 -9.25 -20.00 -10.31
CA THR A 208 -8.26 -18.93 -10.28
C THR A 208 -6.88 -19.48 -9.90
N THR A 209 -5.84 -18.88 -10.45
CA THR A 209 -4.43 -19.28 -10.23
C THR A 209 -3.65 -18.13 -9.63
N LEU A 210 -2.73 -18.44 -8.73
CA LEU A 210 -1.75 -17.47 -8.26
C LEU A 210 -0.80 -17.10 -9.40
N GLN A 211 -0.41 -15.82 -9.49
CA GLN A 211 0.53 -15.37 -10.53
C GLN A 211 1.85 -16.14 -10.47
N VAL A 212 2.26 -16.54 -9.26
CA VAL A 212 3.40 -17.42 -9.01
C VAL A 212 2.90 -18.87 -8.93
N ARG A 213 2.68 -19.47 -10.11
CA ARG A 213 2.60 -20.93 -10.41
C ARG A 213 2.06 -21.86 -9.31
N SER A 214 0.89 -21.57 -8.75
CA SER A 214 0.11 -22.58 -8.03
C SER A 214 -1.39 -22.35 -8.21
N THR A 215 -2.12 -23.44 -8.46
CA THR A 215 -3.59 -23.47 -8.41
C THR A 215 -4.02 -23.41 -6.95
N LEU A 216 -5.07 -22.65 -6.65
CA LEU A 216 -5.64 -22.66 -5.30
C LEU A 216 -6.16 -24.07 -4.96
N PRO A 217 -6.02 -24.50 -3.70
CA PRO A 217 -6.40 -25.85 -3.29
C PRO A 217 -7.89 -26.13 -3.55
N HIS A 218 -8.17 -27.35 -3.98
CA HIS A 218 -9.53 -27.86 -4.14
C HIS A 218 -9.92 -28.63 -2.87
N PRO A 219 -11.13 -28.41 -2.32
CA PRO A 219 -11.64 -29.28 -1.26
C PRO A 219 -11.74 -30.71 -1.81
N GLN A 220 -11.15 -31.67 -1.10
CA GLN A 220 -11.34 -33.10 -1.31
C GLN A 220 -12.62 -33.56 -0.62
#